data_AF-A0A5E8UWW7-F1
#
_entry.id   AF-A0A5E8UWW7-F1
#
_cell.length_a   1.000
_cell.length_b   1.000
_cell.length_c   1.000
_cell.angle_alpha   90.00
_cell.angle_beta   90.00
_cell.angle_gamma   90.00
#
_symmetry.space_group_name_H-M   'P 1'
#
loop_
_entity.id
_entity.type
_entity.pdbx_description
1 polymer ?
#
loop_
_entity_poly.entity_id
_entity_poly.type
_entity_poly.pdbx_seq_one_letter_code
_entity_poly.pdbx_strand_id
1 'polypeptide(L)'
;MIRGRLIEAGWGAGLGYPGLVADPNGDSIEVHVLVSIDLINHWDRLDAFEGAGYQRVSIDVETPEGQVLASIYVIATETEE
;
A
#
# COMPACT_ATOMS: atom_id res chain seq x y z
N MET A 1 6.06 -3.98 9.47
CA MET A 1 5.61 -2.63 9.81
C MET A 1 6.10 -1.68 8.72
N ILE A 2 5.30 -0.68 8.40
CA ILE A 2 5.70 0.43 7.54
C ILE A 2 5.37 1.74 8.23
N ARG A 3 5.89 2.86 7.71
CA ARG A 3 5.48 4.19 8.16
C ARG A 3 4.52 4.83 7.18
N GLY A 4 3.40 5.30 7.70
CA GLY A 4 2.39 5.95 6.88
C GLY A 4 1.23 6.48 7.70
N ARG A 5 0.16 6.87 7.00
CA ARG A 5 -1.09 7.29 7.62
C ARG A 5 -2.24 6.52 7.00
N LEU A 6 -3.13 6.03 7.85
CA LEU A 6 -4.41 5.47 7.43
C LEU A 6 -5.42 6.61 7.41
N ILE A 7 -6.06 6.82 6.27
CA ILE A 7 -7.13 7.80 6.12
C ILE A 7 -8.39 7.11 5.62
N GLU A 8 -9.56 7.59 6.05
CA GLU A 8 -10.86 7.10 5.60
C GLU A 8 -11.17 7.60 4.19
N ALA A 9 -10.32 7.28 3.22
CA ALA A 9 -10.46 7.65 1.82
C ALA A 9 -10.18 6.47 0.88
N GLY A 10 -10.69 6.59 -0.35
CA GLY A 10 -10.70 5.53 -1.36
C GLY A 10 -11.94 4.64 -1.31
N TRP A 11 -12.09 3.78 -2.31
CA TRP A 11 -13.32 2.97 -2.48
C TRP A 11 -13.51 1.93 -1.36
N GLY A 12 -12.42 1.51 -0.70
CA GLY A 12 -12.43 0.61 0.46
C GLY A 12 -12.93 1.26 1.76
N ALA A 13 -12.87 2.59 1.89
CA ALA A 13 -13.20 3.28 3.14
C ALA A 13 -14.68 3.09 3.52
N GLY A 14 -15.57 3.07 2.52
CA GLY A 14 -17.00 2.78 2.73
C GLY A 14 -17.29 1.35 3.19
N LEU A 15 -16.30 0.44 3.07
CA LEU A 15 -16.37 -0.96 3.51
C LEU A 15 -15.60 -1.20 4.82
N GLY A 16 -15.05 -0.14 5.44
CA GLY A 16 -14.25 -0.23 6.67
C GLY A 16 -12.76 -0.50 6.43
N TYR A 17 -12.27 -0.36 5.19
CA TYR A 17 -10.86 -0.48 4.85
C TYR A 17 -10.28 0.91 4.58
N PRO A 18 -9.59 1.54 5.55
CA PRO A 18 -8.97 2.83 5.33
C PRO A 18 -7.88 2.73 4.27
N GLY A 19 -7.74 3.75 3.44
CA GLY A 19 -6.65 3.83 2.49
C GLY A 19 -5.35 4.26 3.16
N LEU A 20 -4.25 3.80 2.59
CA LEU A 20 -2.90 4.05 3.08
C LEU A 20 -2.27 5.23 2.36
N VAL A 21 -1.60 6.11 3.08
CA VAL A 21 -0.71 7.14 2.54
C VAL A 21 0.69 6.84 3.06
N ALA A 22 1.67 6.66 2.17
CA ALA A 22 3.07 6.52 2.57
C ALA A 22 3.57 7.86 3.12
N ASP A 23 4.00 7.86 4.39
CA ASP A 23 4.52 9.04 5.08
C ASP A 23 5.65 8.57 6.02
N PRO A 24 6.92 8.92 5.75
CA PRO A 24 8.05 8.49 6.59
C PRO A 24 8.01 9.10 8.00
N ASN A 25 7.27 10.20 8.17
CA ASN A 25 6.98 10.84 9.45
C ASN A 25 5.65 10.38 10.07
N GLY A 26 4.98 9.42 9.44
CA GLY A 26 3.69 8.90 9.87
C GLY A 26 3.82 7.86 10.99
N ASP A 27 2.68 7.28 11.33
CA ASP A 27 2.56 6.21 12.31
C ASP A 27 3.12 4.89 11.79
N SER A 28 3.54 4.04 12.73
CA SER A 28 3.90 2.66 12.43
C SER A 28 2.64 1.84 12.20
N ILE A 29 2.46 1.37 10.96
CA ILE A 29 1.32 0.56 10.54
C ILE A 29 1.77 -0.89 10.43
N GLU A 30 1.06 -1.78 11.14
CA GLU A 30 1.22 -3.22 10.98
C GLU A 30 0.65 -3.65 9.64
N VAL A 31 1.45 -4.40 8.88
CA VAL A 31 1.09 -4.88 7.54
C VAL A 31 1.44 -6.35 7.41
N HIS A 32 0.69 -7.06 6.58
CA HIS A 32 0.98 -8.43 6.20
C HIS A 32 1.68 -8.45 4.83
N VAL A 33 2.86 -9.06 4.78
CA VAL A 33 3.59 -9.29 3.53
C VAL A 33 3.15 -10.62 2.94
N LEU A 34 2.54 -10.58 1.76
CA LEU A 34 2.15 -11.77 1.00
C LEU A 34 3.17 -11.99 -0.12
N VAL A 35 3.65 -13.23 -0.26
CA VAL A 35 4.61 -13.61 -1.28
C VAL A 35 4.00 -14.70 -2.15
N SER A 36 3.99 -14.49 -3.45
CA SER A 36 3.53 -15.47 -4.43
C SER A 36 4.27 -15.27 -5.75
N ILE A 37 4.61 -16.37 -6.42
CA ILE A 37 5.26 -16.35 -7.74
C ILE A 37 4.29 -15.88 -8.84
N ASP A 38 2.98 -16.06 -8.64
CA ASP A 38 1.94 -15.69 -9.61
C ASP A 38 1.59 -14.20 -9.58
N LEU A 39 2.05 -13.44 -8.57
CA LEU A 39 1.79 -12.00 -8.47
C LEU A 39 2.24 -11.24 -9.72
N ILE A 40 3.36 -11.66 -10.33
CA ILE A 40 3.87 -11.02 -11.54
C ILE A 40 2.90 -11.08 -12.72
N ASN A 41 2.08 -12.13 -12.78
CA ASN A 41 1.07 -12.33 -13.82
C ASN A 41 -0.26 -11.65 -13.49
N HIS A 42 -0.43 -11.15 -12.26
CA HIS A 42 -1.68 -10.59 -11.75
C HIS A 42 -1.59 -9.10 -11.39
N TRP A 43 -0.42 -8.47 -11.53
CA TRP A 43 -0.24 -7.04 -11.28
C TRP A 43 -1.21 -6.15 -12.03
N ASP A 44 -1.36 -6.36 -13.34
CA ASP A 44 -2.28 -5.57 -14.18
C ASP A 44 -3.73 -5.66 -13.69
N ARG A 45 -4.16 -6.87 -13.29
CA ARG A 45 -5.50 -7.08 -12.75
C ARG A 45 -5.69 -6.42 -11.38
N LEU A 46 -4.67 -6.41 -10.53
CA LEU A 46 -4.70 -5.74 -9.24
C LEU A 46 -4.72 -4.22 -9.42
N ASP A 47 -3.89 -3.69 -10.32
CA ASP A 47 -3.86 -2.27 -10.65
C ASP A 47 -5.23 -1.81 -11.20
N ALA A 48 -5.85 -2.61 -12.08
CA ALA A 48 -7.18 -2.33 -12.61
C ALA A 48 -8.31 -2.42 -11.56
N PHE A 49 -8.15 -3.27 -10.54
CA PHE A 49 -9.12 -3.43 -9.46
C PHE A 49 -9.12 -2.22 -8.53
N GLU A 50 -7.94 -1.73 -8.16
CA GLU A 50 -7.80 -0.53 -7.33
C GLU A 50 -8.17 0.75 -8.09
N GLY A 51 -7.89 0.76 -9.41
CA GLY A 51 -8.20 1.85 -10.31
C GLY A 51 -7.37 3.11 -10.04
N ALA A 52 -7.78 4.24 -10.63
CA ALA A 52 -7.04 5.50 -10.56
C ALA A 52 -6.96 6.13 -9.16
N GLY A 53 -7.72 5.61 -8.18
CA GLY A 53 -7.71 6.12 -6.80
C GLY A 53 -6.50 5.67 -5.98
N TYR A 54 -5.74 4.70 -6.48
CA TYR A 54 -4.57 4.15 -5.80
C TYR A 54 -3.38 4.01 -6.75
N GLN A 55 -2.18 4.08 -6.20
CA GLN A 55 -0.94 3.87 -6.91
C GLN A 55 -0.13 2.78 -6.21
N ARG A 56 0.38 1.83 -6.98
CA ARG A 56 1.34 0.85 -6.48
C ARG A 56 2.70 1.51 -6.29
N VAL A 57 3.23 1.47 -5.08
CA VAL A 57 4.56 1.98 -4.74
C VAL A 57 5.38 0.87 -4.08
N SER A 58 6.71 0.94 -4.24
CA SER A 58 7.63 0.07 -3.52
C SER A 58 7.98 0.70 -2.16
N ILE A 59 7.88 -0.09 -1.09
CA ILE A 59 8.19 0.34 0.27
C ILE A 59 9.00 -0.71 1.01
N ASP A 60 9.89 -0.26 1.87
CA ASP A 60 10.60 -1.12 2.81
C ASP A 60 9.68 -1.49 3.97
N VAL A 61 9.36 -2.77 4.08
CA VAL A 61 8.58 -3.34 5.17
C VAL A 61 9.54 -3.90 6.22
N GLU A 62 9.45 -3.39 7.43
CA GLU A 62 10.20 -3.90 8.57
C GLU A 62 9.54 -5.18 9.10
N THR A 63 10.21 -6.31 8.95
CA THR A 63 9.77 -7.61 9.48
C THR A 63 10.71 -8.03 10.62
N PRO A 64 10.29 -8.94 11.52
CA PRO A 64 11.17 -9.45 12.57
C PRO A 64 12.45 -10.12 12.05
N GLU A 65 12.47 -10.55 10.78
CA GLU A 65 13.63 -11.17 10.12
C GLU A 65 14.53 -10.14 9.40
N GLY A 66 14.06 -8.90 9.23
CA GLY A 66 14.77 -7.83 8.52
C GLY A 66 13.85 -6.94 7.68
N GLN A 67 14.43 -5.98 6.95
CA GLN A 67 13.68 -5.17 6.00
C GLN A 67 13.51 -5.92 4.68
N VAL A 68 12.28 -5.93 4.16
CA VAL A 68 11.94 -6.52 2.86
C VAL A 68 11.30 -5.49 1.96
N LEU A 69 11.74 -5.41 0.71
CA LEU A 69 11.13 -4.54 -0.27
C LEU A 69 9.84 -5.19 -0.79
N ALA A 70 8.71 -4.53 -0.58
CA ALA A 70 7.40 -5.00 -1.02
C ALA A 70 6.67 -3.92 -1.83
N SER A 71 5.65 -4.33 -2.59
CA SER A 71 4.75 -3.39 -3.26
C SER A 71 3.48 -3.22 -2.45
N ILE A 72 3.04 -1.98 -2.28
CA ILE A 72 1.80 -1.64 -1.59
C ILE A 72 1.00 -0.60 -2.38
N TYR A 73 -0.32 -0.66 -2.29
CA TYR A 73 -1.20 0.35 -2.87
C TYR A 73 -1.41 1.47 -1.85
N VAL A 74 -0.97 2.67 -2.23
CA VAL A 74 -1.26 3.89 -1.48
C VAL A 74 -2.31 4.68 -2.24
N ILE A 75 -3.10 5.49 -1.54
CA ILE A 75 -3.98 6.44 -2.20
C ILE A 75 -3.14 7.30 -3.13
N ALA A 76 -3.60 7.44 -4.37
CA ALA A 76 -3.02 8.37 -5.32
C ALA A 76 -3.34 9.80 -4.86
N THR A 77 -2.65 10.26 -3.82
CA THR A 77 -2.58 11.68 -3.52
C THR A 77 -1.65 12.26 -4.56
N GLU A 78 -2.14 13.14 -5.44
CA GLU A 78 -1.29 14.02 -6.22
C GLU A 78 -0.26 14.62 -5.26
N THR A 79 0.97 14.10 -5.32
CA THR A 79 2.09 14.80 -4.71
C THR A 79 2.32 15.94 -5.68
N GLU A 80 1.65 17.08 -5.44
CA GLU A 80 2.03 18.34 -6.05
C GLU A 80 3.52 18.55 -5.66
N GLU A 81 4.41 18.32 -6.63
CA GLU A 81 5.78 18.84 -6.63
C GLU A 81 5.82 20.24 -7.26
#